data_AF-A0A8T7BN48-F1
#
_entry.id   AF-A0A8T7BN48-F1
#
_cell.length_a   1.000
_cell.length_b   1.000
_cell.length_c   1.000
_cell.angle_alpha   90.00
_cell.angle_beta   90.00
_cell.angle_gamma   90.00
#
_symmetry.space_group_name_H-M   'P 1'
#
loop_
_entity.id
_entity.type
_entity.pdbx_description
1 polymer ?
#
loop_
_entity_poly.entity_id
_entity_poly.type
_entity_poly.pdbx_seq_one_letter_code
_entity_poly.pdbx_strand_id
1 'polypeptide(L)'
;MTSMPKIMSFISAISILVAIFLPASLCAQGNVTHERLLDEDDGKNWLSWGRTYKEQRFSPLSQINTDNISELGLAWYFDLDTFRGVEGTPVVVDGVMYLTSAWTMTYALDAKTGELLWEYDPQTPREWGRYACCGPVSRGLAVWEGKVIIGTLDGRLIALDAGTGEEVWVAQTTDKNWPYT
;
A
#
# COMPACT_ATOMS: atom_id res chain seq x y z
N MET A 1 20.50 -50.17 65.18
CA MET A 1 19.88 -48.84 64.94
C MET A 1 21.05 -47.87 64.86
N THR A 2 21.49 -47.35 63.73
CA THR A 2 20.74 -46.71 62.63
C THR A 2 21.58 -46.77 61.35
N SER A 3 20.95 -47.09 60.22
CA SER A 3 21.53 -47.07 58.87
C SER A 3 21.60 -45.63 58.33
N MET A 4 22.77 -45.23 57.82
CA MET A 4 22.95 -44.00 57.06
C MET A 4 22.60 -44.24 55.57
N PRO A 5 21.72 -43.44 54.94
CA PRO A 5 21.40 -43.59 53.52
C PRO A 5 22.37 -42.84 52.60
N LYS A 6 22.66 -43.45 51.45
CA LYS A 6 23.44 -42.89 50.34
C LYS A 6 22.62 -41.81 49.62
N ILE A 7 23.16 -40.61 49.47
CA ILE A 7 22.60 -39.55 48.63
C ILE A 7 23.18 -39.71 47.23
N MET A 8 22.33 -40.15 46.30
CA MET A 8 22.63 -40.27 44.87
C MET A 8 22.23 -38.97 44.19
N SER A 9 23.21 -38.21 43.67
CA SER A 9 22.97 -36.96 42.97
C SER A 9 22.55 -37.25 41.52
N PHE A 10 21.32 -36.89 41.17
CA PHE A 10 20.82 -36.87 39.79
C PHE A 10 21.03 -35.46 39.22
N ILE A 11 21.97 -35.32 38.29
CA ILE A 11 22.10 -34.12 37.46
C ILE A 11 21.10 -34.28 36.30
N SER A 12 20.00 -33.52 36.35
CA SER A 12 19.03 -33.43 35.25
C SER A 12 19.56 -32.43 34.21
N ALA A 13 19.91 -32.91 33.02
CA ALA A 13 20.30 -32.08 31.90
C ALA A 13 19.05 -31.47 31.26
N ILE A 14 18.85 -30.16 31.45
CA ILE A 14 17.81 -29.39 30.76
C ILE A 14 18.32 -29.07 29.36
N SER A 15 17.84 -29.80 28.36
CA SER A 15 18.03 -29.47 26.95
C SER A 15 17.19 -28.25 26.60
N ILE A 16 17.83 -27.09 26.43
CA ILE A 16 17.19 -25.88 25.91
C ILE A 16 16.95 -26.09 24.41
N LEU A 17 15.68 -26.29 24.03
CA LEU A 17 15.25 -26.23 22.64
C LEU A 17 15.25 -24.76 22.20
N VAL A 18 16.29 -24.34 21.48
CA VAL A 18 16.28 -23.03 20.79
C VAL A 18 15.37 -23.18 19.58
N ALA A 19 14.14 -22.69 19.69
CA ALA A 19 13.26 -22.51 18.54
C ALA A 19 13.90 -21.46 17.62
N ILE A 20 14.47 -21.92 16.50
CA ILE A 20 14.88 -21.04 15.41
C ILE A 20 13.58 -20.45 14.84
N PHE A 21 13.19 -19.27 15.32
CA PHE A 21 12.27 -18.41 14.59
C PHE A 21 12.99 -18.03 13.30
N LEU A 22 12.72 -18.75 12.22
CA LEU A 22 12.93 -18.19 10.88
C LEU A 22 12.12 -16.89 10.87
N PRO A 23 12.73 -15.72 10.62
CA PRO A 23 11.94 -14.55 10.33
C PRO A 23 11.05 -14.96 9.15
N ALA A 24 9.73 -14.91 9.36
CA ALA A 24 8.82 -14.90 8.23
C ALA A 24 9.39 -13.83 7.31
N SER A 25 9.79 -14.22 6.10
CA SER A 25 10.15 -13.27 5.07
C SER A 25 8.98 -12.29 5.06
N LEU A 26 9.18 -11.05 5.52
CA LEU A 26 8.26 -9.99 5.19
C LEU A 26 8.27 -10.04 3.66
N CYS A 27 7.22 -10.59 3.05
CA CYS A 27 7.00 -10.39 1.64
C CYS A 27 6.96 -8.88 1.51
N ALA A 28 7.97 -8.29 0.88
CA ALA A 28 8.04 -6.85 0.70
C ALA A 28 6.74 -6.42 0.01
N GLN A 29 5.84 -5.75 0.76
CA GLN A 29 4.61 -5.22 0.21
C GLN A 29 4.97 -4.25 -0.93
N GLY A 30 4.14 -4.17 -1.96
CA GLY A 30 4.40 -3.27 -3.09
C GLY A 30 5.57 -3.69 -3.99
N ASN A 31 5.85 -5.00 -4.10
CA ASN A 31 6.90 -5.52 -4.98
C ASN A 31 6.53 -5.42 -6.48
N VAL A 32 6.45 -4.20 -7.01
CA VAL A 32 6.27 -3.97 -8.45
C VAL A 32 7.63 -3.91 -9.12
N THR A 33 7.79 -4.66 -10.21
CA THR A 33 9.00 -4.70 -11.04
C THR A 33 8.65 -4.50 -12.51
N HIS A 34 9.68 -4.29 -13.34
CA HIS A 34 9.53 -4.17 -14.78
C HIS A 34 8.84 -5.40 -15.39
N GLU A 35 9.27 -6.60 -15.00
CA GLU A 35 8.76 -7.87 -15.53
C GLU A 35 7.28 -8.04 -15.20
N ARG A 36 6.86 -7.68 -13.98
CA ARG A 36 5.45 -7.77 -13.59
C ARG A 36 4.56 -6.79 -14.37
N LEU A 37 5.07 -5.61 -14.73
CA LEU A 37 4.31 -4.63 -15.53
C LEU A 37 4.20 -4.99 -17.02
N LEU A 38 5.03 -5.92 -17.50
CA LEU A 38 4.93 -6.50 -18.84
C LEU A 38 3.94 -7.68 -18.91
N ASP A 39 3.60 -8.27 -17.76
CA ASP A 39 2.67 -9.39 -17.68
C ASP A 39 1.22 -8.91 -17.88
N GLU A 40 0.73 -9.03 -19.12
CA GLU A 40 -0.64 -8.67 -19.48
C GLU A 40 -1.66 -9.72 -19.04
N ASP A 41 -1.23 -10.92 -18.67
CA ASP A 41 -2.09 -12.02 -18.23
C ASP A 41 -2.35 -11.99 -16.72
N ASP A 42 -1.60 -11.20 -15.95
CA ASP A 42 -1.85 -11.00 -14.51
C ASP A 42 -3.21 -10.32 -14.28
N GLY A 43 -4.23 -11.12 -14.01
CA GLY A 43 -5.55 -10.64 -13.64
C GLY A 43 -5.68 -10.28 -12.15
N LYS A 44 -4.77 -10.72 -11.29
CA LYS A 44 -4.89 -10.58 -9.83
C LYS A 44 -4.47 -9.20 -9.34
N ASN A 45 -3.64 -8.51 -10.11
CA ASN A 45 -3.09 -7.23 -9.74
C ASN A 45 -3.48 -6.10 -10.70
N TRP A 46 -3.40 -4.88 -10.18
CA TRP A 46 -3.45 -3.64 -10.95
C TRP A 46 -2.24 -2.80 -10.53
N LEU A 47 -1.09 -3.06 -11.17
CA LEU A 47 0.23 -2.67 -10.64
C LEU A 47 0.66 -1.23 -11.00
N SER A 48 -0.03 -0.57 -11.94
CA SER A 48 0.23 0.79 -12.38
C SER A 48 -1.08 1.56 -12.56
N TRP A 49 -1.00 2.89 -12.72
CA TRP A 49 -2.16 3.74 -12.97
C TRP A 49 -3.06 3.21 -14.10
N GLY A 50 -2.46 2.78 -15.21
CA GLY A 50 -3.14 2.15 -16.35
C GLY A 50 -3.14 0.62 -16.38
N ARG A 51 -2.96 -0.05 -15.23
CA ARG A 51 -2.74 -1.50 -15.05
C ARG A 51 -1.37 -1.97 -15.54
N THR A 52 -1.07 -1.84 -16.83
CA THR A 52 0.21 -2.21 -17.46
C THR A 52 0.87 -1.00 -18.12
N TYR A 53 2.10 -1.15 -18.64
CA TYR A 53 2.78 -0.07 -19.38
C TYR A 53 2.03 0.41 -20.63
N LYS A 54 1.12 -0.41 -21.19
CA LYS A 54 0.34 -0.04 -22.37
C LYS A 54 -0.83 0.89 -22.05
N GLU A 55 -1.15 1.11 -20.78
CA GLU A 55 -2.18 2.06 -20.35
C GLU A 55 -3.58 1.76 -20.93
N GLN A 56 -3.84 0.52 -21.36
CA GLN A 56 -5.11 0.13 -22.00
C GLN A 56 -6.27 0.04 -21.01
N ARG A 57 -5.97 -0.07 -19.70
CA ARG A 57 -6.97 -0.27 -18.63
C ARG A 57 -7.88 -1.48 -18.86
N PHE A 58 -7.38 -2.49 -19.57
CA PHE A 58 -8.08 -3.74 -19.87
C PHE A 58 -7.69 -4.83 -18.86
N SER A 59 -8.66 -5.42 -18.16
CA SER A 59 -8.44 -6.58 -17.29
C SER A 59 -8.81 -7.88 -18.02
N PRO A 60 -7.98 -8.94 -17.95
CA PRO A 60 -8.27 -10.25 -18.52
C PRO A 60 -9.24 -11.06 -17.65
N LEU A 61 -9.58 -10.57 -16.44
CA LEU A 61 -10.57 -11.22 -15.59
C LEU A 61 -11.95 -11.21 -16.24
N SER A 62 -12.61 -12.36 -16.21
CA SER A 62 -13.94 -12.57 -16.83
C SER A 62 -14.97 -13.20 -15.89
N GLN A 63 -14.63 -13.32 -14.59
CA GLN A 63 -15.56 -13.85 -13.58
C GLN A 63 -16.87 -13.06 -13.53
N ILE A 64 -16.78 -11.73 -13.64
CA ILE A 64 -17.92 -10.84 -13.85
C ILE A 64 -18.01 -10.56 -15.34
N ASN A 65 -19.18 -10.80 -15.92
CA ASN A 65 -19.44 -10.68 -17.35
C ASN A 65 -20.90 -10.28 -17.63
N THR A 66 -21.28 -10.20 -18.91
CA THR A 66 -22.61 -9.74 -19.34
C THR A 66 -23.76 -10.60 -18.83
N ASP A 67 -23.49 -11.86 -18.47
CA ASP A 67 -24.51 -12.81 -18.09
C ASP A 67 -24.82 -12.76 -16.59
N ASN A 68 -23.88 -12.28 -15.76
CA ASN A 68 -24.00 -12.27 -14.30
C ASN A 68 -23.81 -10.88 -13.65
N ILE A 69 -23.55 -9.82 -14.42
CA ILE A 69 -23.36 -8.46 -13.88
C ILE A 69 -24.55 -7.96 -13.04
N SER A 70 -25.75 -8.48 -13.29
CA SER A 70 -26.95 -8.17 -12.50
C SER A 70 -26.91 -8.68 -11.06
N GLU A 71 -26.01 -9.61 -10.74
CA GLU A 71 -25.82 -10.16 -9.39
C GLU A 71 -24.80 -9.36 -8.57
N LEU A 72 -24.15 -8.35 -9.16
CA LEU A 72 -23.13 -7.56 -8.49
C LEU A 72 -23.72 -6.76 -7.32
N GLY A 73 -23.03 -6.79 -6.18
CA GLY A 73 -23.39 -6.04 -4.98
C GLY A 73 -22.18 -5.40 -4.31
N LEU A 74 -22.44 -4.45 -3.42
CA LEU A 74 -21.41 -3.81 -2.60
C LEU A 74 -20.83 -4.84 -1.62
N ALA A 75 -19.54 -5.15 -1.73
CA ALA A 75 -18.84 -6.03 -0.80
C ALA A 75 -18.42 -5.30 0.49
N TRP A 76 -17.84 -4.12 0.35
CA TRP A 76 -17.43 -3.23 1.42
C TRP A 76 -17.27 -1.80 0.90
N TYR A 77 -17.22 -0.82 1.80
CA TYR A 77 -16.87 0.56 1.49
C TYR A 77 -15.92 1.10 2.55
N PHE A 78 -15.12 2.12 2.18
CA PHE A 78 -14.23 2.85 3.08
C PHE A 78 -14.52 4.34 2.92
N ASP A 79 -14.87 5.01 4.01
CA ASP A 79 -15.16 6.43 4.00
C ASP A 79 -13.86 7.24 3.93
N LEU A 80 -13.78 8.14 2.95
CA LEU A 80 -12.69 9.10 2.85
C LEU A 80 -13.10 10.37 3.60
N ASP A 81 -12.22 10.90 4.46
CA ASP A 81 -12.48 12.15 5.19
C ASP A 81 -12.30 13.39 4.28
N THR A 82 -13.16 13.50 3.27
CA THR A 82 -13.17 14.63 2.34
C THR A 82 -14.49 14.80 1.61
N PHE A 83 -14.83 16.06 1.32
CA PHE A 83 -15.92 16.45 0.42
C PHE A 83 -15.40 17.03 -0.91
N ARG A 84 -14.12 16.84 -1.22
CA ARG A 84 -13.47 17.33 -2.44
C ARG A 84 -13.40 16.21 -3.50
N GLY A 85 -13.00 16.57 -4.72
CA GLY A 85 -12.87 15.61 -5.82
C GLY A 85 -11.89 14.48 -5.50
N VAL A 86 -12.30 13.25 -5.81
CA VAL A 86 -11.49 12.03 -5.70
C VAL A 86 -11.32 11.46 -7.10
N GLU A 87 -10.11 11.56 -7.64
CA GLU A 87 -9.77 11.16 -9.02
C GLU A 87 -8.77 9.99 -9.05
N GLY A 88 -8.35 9.50 -7.89
CA GLY A 88 -7.35 8.45 -7.74
C GLY A 88 -7.79 7.13 -8.38
N THR A 89 -7.00 6.60 -9.31
CA THR A 89 -7.10 5.16 -9.66
C THR A 89 -6.38 4.35 -8.58
N PRO A 90 -7.05 3.44 -7.85
CA PRO A 90 -6.37 2.57 -6.91
C PRO A 90 -5.38 1.63 -7.61
N VAL A 91 -4.24 1.38 -6.96
CA VAL A 91 -3.25 0.38 -7.38
C VAL A 91 -3.35 -0.79 -6.42
N VAL A 92 -3.49 -2.01 -6.93
CA VAL A 92 -3.64 -3.22 -6.12
C VAL A 92 -2.46 -4.14 -6.36
N VAL A 93 -1.67 -4.39 -5.31
CA VAL A 93 -0.47 -5.23 -5.35
C VAL A 93 -0.59 -6.30 -4.26
N ASP A 94 -0.69 -7.55 -4.67
CA ASP A 94 -0.64 -8.74 -3.83
C ASP A 94 -1.61 -8.68 -2.62
N GLY A 95 -2.83 -8.18 -2.87
CA GLY A 95 -3.90 -8.10 -1.87
C GLY A 95 -3.98 -6.78 -1.09
N VAL A 96 -3.04 -5.85 -1.30
CA VAL A 96 -3.09 -4.50 -0.72
C VAL A 96 -3.54 -3.49 -1.78
N MET A 97 -4.56 -2.69 -1.45
CA MET A 97 -5.04 -1.59 -2.27
C MET A 97 -4.45 -0.27 -1.76
N TYR A 98 -3.72 0.43 -2.63
CA TYR A 98 -3.19 1.76 -2.37
C TYR A 98 -4.01 2.79 -3.14
N LEU A 99 -4.43 3.87 -2.49
CA LEU A 99 -5.13 4.96 -3.17
C LEU A 99 -4.80 6.33 -2.55
N THR A 100 -5.07 7.38 -3.32
CA THR A 100 -5.00 8.77 -2.85
C THR A 100 -6.36 9.43 -2.90
N SER A 101 -6.64 10.32 -1.93
CA SER A 101 -7.78 11.23 -1.98
C SER A 101 -7.33 12.69 -2.06
N ALA A 102 -8.25 13.63 -1.80
CA ALA A 102 -7.96 15.05 -1.85
C ALA A 102 -6.76 15.44 -0.98
N TRP A 103 -6.01 16.44 -1.42
CA TRP A 103 -4.76 16.89 -0.78
C TRP A 103 -3.66 15.83 -0.70
N THR A 104 -3.79 14.76 -1.49
CA THR A 104 -2.84 13.65 -1.55
C THR A 104 -2.76 12.87 -0.22
N MET A 105 -3.85 12.87 0.55
CA MET A 105 -4.02 11.86 1.61
C MET A 105 -3.90 10.48 0.97
N THR A 106 -3.07 9.61 1.53
CA THR A 106 -2.74 8.30 0.95
C THR A 106 -3.11 7.20 1.93
N TYR A 107 -3.69 6.12 1.42
CA TYR A 107 -4.18 5.00 2.23
C TYR A 107 -3.70 3.69 1.64
N ALA A 108 -3.38 2.73 2.50
CA ALA A 108 -3.31 1.32 2.16
C ALA A 108 -4.41 0.55 2.89
N LEU A 109 -5.17 -0.22 2.13
CA LEU A 109 -6.27 -1.04 2.62
C LEU A 109 -6.01 -2.51 2.28
N ASP A 110 -6.48 -3.43 3.12
CA ASP A 110 -6.68 -4.81 2.70
C ASP A 110 -7.75 -4.83 1.60
N ALA A 111 -7.40 -5.28 0.39
CA ALA A 111 -8.30 -5.19 -0.77
C ALA A 111 -9.52 -6.11 -0.65
N LYS A 112 -9.49 -7.11 0.22
CA LYS A 112 -10.59 -8.05 0.46
C LYS A 112 -11.56 -7.54 1.50
N THR A 113 -11.07 -6.94 2.59
CA THR A 113 -11.90 -6.54 3.74
C THR A 113 -12.21 -5.04 3.79
N GLY A 114 -11.40 -4.22 3.13
CA GLY A 114 -11.45 -2.76 3.26
C GLY A 114 -10.81 -2.23 4.56
N GLU A 115 -10.15 -3.09 5.34
CA GLU A 115 -9.48 -2.70 6.57
C GLU A 115 -8.32 -1.74 6.28
N LEU A 116 -8.24 -0.64 7.03
CA LEU A 116 -7.14 0.30 6.97
C LEU A 116 -5.87 -0.31 7.54
N LEU A 117 -4.85 -0.45 6.70
CA LEU A 117 -3.52 -0.92 7.11
C LEU A 117 -2.65 0.24 7.58
N TRP A 118 -2.64 1.32 6.81
CA TRP A 118 -1.98 2.58 7.17
C TRP A 118 -2.56 3.75 6.38
N GLU A 119 -2.40 4.96 6.92
CA GLU A 119 -2.71 6.22 6.27
C GLU A 119 -1.51 7.18 6.37
N TYR A 120 -1.42 8.10 5.41
CA TYR A 120 -0.38 9.12 5.38
C TYR A 120 -0.97 10.47 4.95
N ASP A 121 -0.81 11.48 5.81
CA ASP A 121 -1.07 12.89 5.49
C ASP A 121 0.25 13.58 5.13
N PRO A 122 0.45 14.03 3.87
CA PRO A 122 1.64 14.80 3.50
C PRO A 122 1.71 16.17 4.17
N GLN A 123 0.65 16.61 4.86
CA GLN A 123 0.49 17.93 5.46
C GLN A 123 0.63 19.05 4.43
N THR A 124 0.12 18.82 3.22
CA THR A 124 0.13 19.81 2.13
C THR A 124 -0.55 21.11 2.60
N PRO A 125 0.14 22.27 2.60
CA PRO A 125 -0.42 23.50 3.11
C PRO A 125 -1.69 23.89 2.34
N ARG A 126 -2.79 24.10 3.05
CA ARG A 126 -4.12 24.25 2.43
C ARG A 126 -4.26 25.55 1.64
N GLU A 127 -3.39 26.53 1.86
CA GLU A 127 -3.29 27.75 1.06
C GLU A 127 -2.90 27.46 -0.40
N TRP A 128 -2.23 26.34 -0.71
CA TRP A 128 -1.93 25.94 -2.08
C TRP A 128 -3.20 25.68 -2.90
N GLY A 129 -4.32 25.38 -2.24
CA GLY A 129 -5.61 25.26 -2.91
C GLY A 129 -6.04 26.51 -3.69
N ARG A 130 -5.54 27.71 -3.34
CA ARG A 130 -5.83 28.94 -4.09
C ARG A 130 -5.19 28.97 -5.49
N TYR A 131 -4.15 28.18 -5.69
CA TYR A 131 -3.42 28.06 -6.94
C TYR A 131 -3.91 26.89 -7.79
N ALA A 132 -4.67 25.96 -7.22
CA ALA A 132 -5.21 24.82 -7.93
C ALA A 132 -6.44 25.22 -8.76
N CYS A 133 -6.32 25.23 -10.10
CA CYS A 133 -7.43 25.56 -11.01
C CYS A 133 -8.70 24.74 -10.77
N CYS A 134 -8.50 23.51 -10.31
CA CYS A 134 -9.44 22.40 -10.49
C CYS A 134 -9.64 21.64 -9.18
N GLY A 135 -9.33 22.28 -8.06
CA GLY A 135 -9.39 21.70 -6.73
C GLY A 135 -8.13 20.91 -6.34
N PRO A 136 -8.01 20.53 -5.05
CA PRO A 136 -6.85 19.84 -4.51
C PRO A 136 -6.93 18.32 -4.79
N VAL A 137 -7.08 17.95 -6.05
CA VAL A 137 -7.26 16.56 -6.48
C VAL A 137 -5.92 15.83 -6.61
N SER A 138 -5.95 14.50 -6.48
CA SER A 138 -4.86 13.61 -6.86
C SER A 138 -5.41 12.52 -7.77
N ARG A 139 -4.67 12.19 -8.84
CA ARG A 139 -5.05 11.17 -9.83
C ARG A 139 -4.56 9.77 -9.49
N GLY A 140 -3.82 9.63 -8.38
CA GLY A 140 -3.35 8.36 -7.87
C GLY A 140 -1.88 8.43 -7.47
N LEU A 141 -1.24 7.27 -7.57
CA LEU A 141 0.10 6.99 -7.10
C LEU A 141 0.76 5.97 -8.02
N ALA A 142 2.06 5.78 -7.84
CA ALA A 142 2.79 4.65 -8.42
C ALA A 142 3.28 3.73 -7.29
N VAL A 143 3.51 2.46 -7.61
CA VAL A 143 4.18 1.51 -6.72
C VAL A 143 5.38 0.93 -7.44
N TRP A 144 6.54 0.91 -6.79
CA TRP A 144 7.79 0.40 -7.36
C TRP A 144 8.73 -0.11 -6.27
N GLU A 145 9.23 -1.35 -6.40
CA GLU A 145 10.25 -1.92 -5.52
C GLU A 145 10.01 -1.65 -4.03
N GLY A 146 8.80 -1.95 -3.57
CA GLY A 146 8.40 -1.80 -2.17
C GLY A 146 8.09 -0.39 -1.72
N LYS A 147 7.91 0.56 -2.64
CA LYS A 147 7.56 1.95 -2.33
C LYS A 147 6.28 2.38 -2.99
N VAL A 148 5.48 3.16 -2.26
CA VAL A 148 4.37 3.95 -2.79
C VAL A 148 4.89 5.35 -3.10
N ILE A 149 4.72 5.84 -4.32
CA ILE A 149 5.25 7.12 -4.78
C ILE A 149 4.07 8.05 -5.09
N ILE A 150 4.03 9.21 -4.43
CA ILE A 150 2.95 10.20 -4.51
C ILE A 150 3.50 11.58 -4.88
N GLY A 151 2.69 12.36 -5.60
CA GLY A 151 2.96 13.76 -5.91
C GLY A 151 1.95 14.67 -5.23
N THR A 152 2.42 15.64 -4.43
CA THR A 152 1.58 16.53 -3.63
C THR A 152 1.31 17.84 -4.36
N LEU A 153 0.27 18.57 -3.93
CA LEU A 153 -0.14 19.86 -4.51
C LEU A 153 0.86 21.01 -4.25
N ASP A 154 1.76 20.86 -3.28
CA ASP A 154 2.87 21.79 -3.03
C ASP A 154 4.15 21.40 -3.80
N GLY A 155 4.05 20.47 -4.76
CA GLY A 155 5.11 20.12 -5.69
C GLY A 155 6.18 19.20 -5.13
N ARG A 156 5.92 18.52 -4.00
CA ARG A 156 6.78 17.44 -3.52
C ARG A 156 6.46 16.15 -4.25
N LEU A 157 7.52 15.37 -4.51
CA LEU A 157 7.44 13.95 -4.81
C LEU A 157 7.90 13.22 -3.56
N ILE A 158 7.12 12.24 -3.11
CA ILE A 158 7.35 11.53 -1.85
C ILE A 158 7.31 10.03 -2.14
N ALA A 159 8.28 9.29 -1.60
CA ALA A 159 8.18 7.83 -1.51
C ALA A 159 7.93 7.42 -0.08
N LEU A 160 6.95 6.54 0.08
CA LEU A 160 6.59 5.87 1.31
C LEU A 160 6.98 4.40 1.21
N ASP A 161 7.39 3.80 2.31
CA ASP A 161 7.52 2.35 2.41
C ASP A 161 6.13 1.73 2.27
N ALA A 162 5.97 0.78 1.34
CA ALA A 162 4.64 0.27 1.00
C ALA A 162 4.00 -0.56 2.12
N GLY A 163 4.80 -1.15 3.01
CA GLY A 163 4.30 -1.94 4.14
C GLY A 163 3.84 -1.09 5.31
N THR A 164 4.49 0.05 5.54
CA THR A 164 4.31 0.85 6.76
C THR A 164 3.71 2.24 6.53
N GLY A 165 3.80 2.78 5.32
CA GLY A 165 3.43 4.16 5.02
C GLY A 165 4.46 5.20 5.48
N GLU A 166 5.60 4.78 6.05
CA GLU A 166 6.65 5.70 6.52
C GLU A 166 7.41 6.35 5.35
N GLU A 167 7.78 7.63 5.50
CA GLU A 167 8.55 8.34 4.49
C GLU A 167 9.95 7.73 4.30
N VAL A 168 10.25 7.31 3.08
CA VAL A 168 11.60 6.86 2.67
C VAL A 168 12.41 8.06 2.16
N TRP A 169 11.78 8.90 1.33
CA TRP A 169 12.39 10.14 0.86
C TRP A 169 11.34 11.16 0.41
N VAL A 170 11.76 12.42 0.40
CA VAL A 170 10.99 13.56 -0.10
C VAL A 170 11.88 14.39 -1.02
N ALA A 171 11.37 14.78 -2.19
CA ALA A 171 12.04 15.68 -3.11
C ALA A 171 11.11 16.84 -3.48
N GLN A 172 11.59 18.08 -3.34
CA GLN A 172 10.89 19.24 -3.88
C GLN A 172 11.17 19.32 -5.40
N THR A 173 10.13 19.14 -6.21
CA THR A 173 10.27 19.12 -7.68
C THR A 173 10.04 20.49 -8.33
N THR A 174 9.43 21.42 -7.62
CA THR A 174 9.09 22.77 -8.09
C THR A 174 9.64 23.87 -7.18
N ASP A 175 9.82 25.09 -7.71
CA ASP A 175 10.20 26.24 -6.88
C ASP A 175 9.07 26.62 -5.91
N LYS A 176 9.37 26.68 -4.60
CA LYS A 176 8.39 26.99 -3.55
C LYS A 176 7.86 28.42 -3.61
N ASN A 177 8.53 29.31 -4.33
CA ASN A 177 8.13 30.72 -4.43
C ASN A 177 7.11 30.98 -5.55
N TRP A 178 6.87 30.00 -6.43
CA TRP A 178 6.01 30.16 -7.59
C TRP A 178 4.95 29.06 -7.67
N PRO A 179 3.70 29.40 -8.03
CA PRO A 179 2.72 28.39 -8.36
C PRO A 179 3.11 27.64 -9.64
N TYR A 180 2.88 26.34 -9.66
CA TYR A 180 3.10 25.48 -10.83
C TYR A 180 1.80 24.90 -11.41
N THR A 181 0.66 25.16 -10.76
CA THR A 181 -0.69 24.69 -11.11
C THR A 181 -1.56 25.80 -11.66
#